data_AF-A0A1S3IZ14-F1
#
_entry.id   AF-A0A1S3IZ14-F1
#
_cell.length_a   1.000
_cell.length_b   1.000
_cell.length_c   1.000
_cell.angle_alpha   90.00
_cell.angle_beta   90.00
_cell.angle_gamma   90.00
#
_symmetry.space_group_name_H-M   'P 1'
#
loop_
_entity.id
_entity.type
_entity.pdbx_description
1 polymer ?
#
loop_
_entity_poly.entity_id
_entity_poly.type
_entity_poly.pdbx_seq_one_letter_code
_entity_poly.pdbx_strand_id
1 'polypeptide(L)'
;MMKKKGKIAGWMSEGQSEVRRETEQLCNDLEATQQDYKKFRLLVEQLHREYVESKELDFFRRYRQLKSMIKRTVTHLRLSNGGDALSSGLKQMCRDFVRQKDTSAAAQRIEERYKDLSDDALLEQNVEIQEQITDTKRKTDIIKDLIHEMEVQYEESKRYIAIQRYRLMKGMIKEVINSRFL
;
A
#
# COMPACT_ATOMS: atom_id res chain seq x y z
N MET A 1 -16.01 50.17 32.20
CA MET A 1 -15.83 48.72 32.49
C MET A 1 -16.03 47.93 31.20
N MET A 2 -15.02 47.85 30.33
CA MET A 2 -15.06 47.06 29.09
C MET A 2 -13.63 46.73 28.67
N LYS A 3 -13.22 45.45 28.75
CA LYS A 3 -12.07 44.82 28.04
C LYS A 3 -11.93 43.37 28.50
N LYS A 4 -12.78 42.46 27.98
CA LYS A 4 -12.57 41.00 28.12
C LYS A 4 -12.92 40.17 26.87
N LYS A 5 -13.29 40.79 25.74
CA LYS A 5 -13.69 40.05 24.53
C LYS A 5 -12.55 39.64 23.58
N GLY A 6 -11.35 40.20 23.72
CA GLY A 6 -10.24 39.91 22.79
C GLY A 6 -9.46 38.61 23.06
N LYS A 7 -9.55 38.05 24.27
CA LYS A 7 -8.74 36.88 24.65
C LYS A 7 -9.40 35.54 24.29
N ILE A 8 -10.71 35.49 24.09
CA ILE A 8 -11.43 34.23 23.81
C ILE A 8 -11.40 33.91 22.30
N ALA A 9 -11.48 34.94 21.45
CA ALA A 9 -11.40 34.79 20.00
C ALA A 9 -10.05 34.25 19.51
N GLY A 10 -8.94 34.58 20.19
CA GLY A 10 -7.61 34.05 19.84
C GLY A 10 -7.47 32.56 20.10
N TRP A 11 -8.03 32.04 21.20
CA TRP A 11 -7.89 30.63 21.60
C TRP A 11 -8.80 29.72 20.76
N MET A 12 -9.96 30.22 20.34
CA MET A 12 -10.83 29.54 19.38
C MET A 12 -10.22 29.51 17.98
N SER A 13 -9.56 30.58 17.54
CA SER A 13 -8.87 30.61 16.24
C SER A 13 -7.66 29.68 16.18
N GLU A 14 -6.95 29.50 17.29
CA GLU A 14 -5.74 28.66 17.36
C GLU A 14 -6.10 27.16 17.39
N GLY A 15 -7.11 26.76 18.18
CA GLY A 15 -7.64 25.38 18.16
C GLY A 15 -8.29 24.99 16.82
N GLN A 16 -9.01 25.91 16.19
CA GLN A 16 -9.57 25.71 14.84
C GLN A 16 -8.49 25.50 13.78
N SER A 17 -7.34 26.20 13.91
CA SER A 17 -6.20 26.01 13.02
C SER A 17 -5.48 24.68 13.24
N GLU A 18 -5.50 24.16 14.47
CA GLU A 18 -4.86 22.90 14.83
C GLU A 18 -5.63 21.68 14.31
N VAL A 19 -6.95 21.64 14.50
CA VAL A 19 -7.83 20.56 14.01
C VAL A 19 -7.74 20.44 12.49
N ARG A 20 -7.75 21.57 11.77
CA ARG A 20 -7.61 21.60 10.30
C ARG A 20 -6.27 21.06 9.83
N ARG A 21 -5.17 21.44 10.51
CA ARG A 21 -3.84 20.92 10.20
C ARG A 21 -3.75 19.42 10.45
N GLU A 22 -4.38 18.93 11.51
CA GLU A 22 -4.47 17.49 11.77
C GLU A 22 -5.27 16.77 10.67
N THR A 23 -6.42 17.30 10.25
CA THR A 23 -7.21 16.74 9.15
C THR A 23 -6.40 16.65 7.86
N GLU A 24 -5.65 17.71 7.51
CA GLU A 24 -4.78 17.72 6.35
C GLU A 24 -3.70 16.63 6.45
N GLN A 25 -3.04 16.52 7.60
CA GLN A 25 -2.03 15.48 7.84
C GLN A 25 -2.62 14.08 7.71
N LEU A 26 -3.78 13.82 8.31
CA LEU A 26 -4.47 12.54 8.25
C LEU A 26 -4.90 12.20 6.81
N CYS A 27 -5.37 13.18 6.04
CA CYS A 27 -5.67 12.96 4.62
C CYS A 27 -4.43 12.56 3.83
N ASN A 28 -3.29 13.22 4.08
CA ASN A 28 -2.01 12.90 3.44
C ASN A 28 -1.54 11.48 3.82
N ASP A 29 -1.65 11.11 5.10
CA ASP A 29 -1.27 9.79 5.61
C ASP A 29 -2.17 8.68 5.04
N LEU A 30 -3.47 8.93 4.96
CA LEU A 30 -4.44 8.02 4.33
C LEU A 30 -4.08 7.80 2.86
N GLU A 31 -3.82 8.87 2.13
CA GLU A 31 -3.42 8.78 0.74
C GLU A 31 -2.12 7.97 0.58
N ALA A 32 -1.08 8.27 1.35
CA ALA A 32 0.19 7.56 1.28
C ALA A 32 0.00 6.07 1.56
N THR A 33 -0.77 5.73 2.60
CA THR A 33 -1.07 4.35 2.98
C THR A 33 -1.87 3.63 1.87
N GLN A 34 -2.87 4.29 1.29
CA GLN A 34 -3.67 3.74 0.19
C GLN A 34 -2.83 3.50 -1.07
N GLN A 35 -1.89 4.41 -1.38
CA GLN A 35 -0.97 4.22 -2.48
C GLN A 35 -0.07 3.00 -2.27
N ASP A 36 0.45 2.80 -1.06
CA ASP A 36 1.26 1.62 -0.75
C ASP A 36 0.47 0.33 -0.83
N TYR A 37 -0.74 0.28 -0.24
CA TYR A 37 -1.63 -0.87 -0.38
C TYR A 37 -1.89 -1.22 -1.84
N LYS A 38 -2.19 -0.21 -2.67
CA LYS A 38 -2.43 -0.40 -4.12
C LYS A 38 -1.21 -0.98 -4.84
N LYS A 39 0.01 -0.51 -4.53
CA LYS A 39 1.25 -1.07 -5.11
C LYS A 39 1.39 -2.56 -4.81
N PHE A 40 1.18 -2.96 -3.56
CA PHE A 40 1.27 -4.37 -3.15
C PHE A 40 0.16 -5.21 -3.76
N ARG A 41 -1.07 -4.69 -3.82
CA ARG A 41 -2.19 -5.35 -4.50
C ARG A 41 -1.88 -5.62 -5.98
N LEU A 42 -1.39 -4.62 -6.71
CA LEU A 42 -0.99 -4.77 -8.11
C LEU A 42 0.13 -5.80 -8.30
N LEU A 43 1.08 -5.85 -7.36
CA LEU A 43 2.14 -6.84 -7.36
C LEU A 43 1.58 -8.26 -7.22
N VAL A 44 0.62 -8.47 -6.32
CA VAL A 44 -0.02 -9.79 -6.15
C VAL A 44 -0.91 -10.14 -7.35
N GLU A 45 -1.64 -9.18 -7.91
CA GLU A 45 -2.42 -9.38 -9.14
C GLU A 45 -1.52 -9.78 -10.32
N GLN A 46 -0.35 -9.15 -10.47
CA GLN A 46 0.65 -9.54 -11.47
C GLN A 46 1.17 -10.96 -11.20
N LEU A 47 1.50 -11.28 -9.94
CA LEU A 47 1.93 -12.63 -9.54
C LEU A 47 0.86 -13.68 -9.89
N HIS A 48 -0.41 -13.36 -9.67
CA HIS A 48 -1.53 -14.23 -10.00
C HIS A 48 -1.65 -14.46 -11.52
N ARG A 49 -1.62 -13.39 -12.32
CA ARG A 49 -1.67 -13.49 -13.80
C ARG A 49 -0.55 -14.36 -14.33
N GLU A 50 0.70 -14.05 -13.96
CA GLU A 50 1.88 -14.80 -14.40
C GLU A 50 1.83 -16.27 -13.92
N TYR A 51 1.28 -16.52 -12.73
CA TYR A 51 1.08 -17.88 -12.23
C TYR A 51 0.09 -18.68 -13.08
N VAL A 52 -1.02 -18.07 -13.47
CA VAL A 52 -2.02 -18.69 -14.36
C VAL A 52 -1.40 -18.98 -15.71
N GLU A 53 -0.74 -17.99 -16.33
CA GLU A 53 -0.05 -18.14 -17.62
C GLU A 53 1.03 -19.23 -17.59
N SER A 54 1.75 -19.36 -16.46
CA SER A 54 2.79 -20.39 -16.32
C SER A 54 2.27 -21.81 -16.45
N LYS A 55 0.95 -22.05 -16.32
CA LYS A 55 0.34 -23.38 -16.39
C LYS A 55 0.48 -24.04 -17.76
N GLU A 56 0.60 -23.24 -18.81
CA GLU A 56 0.74 -23.70 -20.20
C GLU A 56 2.18 -24.14 -20.54
N LEU A 57 3.13 -23.91 -19.64
CA LEU A 57 4.53 -24.24 -19.86
C LEU A 57 4.88 -25.66 -19.42
N ASP A 58 5.84 -26.26 -20.13
CA ASP A 58 6.49 -27.49 -19.69
C ASP A 58 7.17 -27.33 -18.33
N PHE A 59 7.47 -28.46 -17.69
CA PHE A 59 8.02 -28.49 -16.33
C PHE A 59 9.26 -27.60 -16.15
N PHE A 60 10.22 -27.65 -17.08
CA PHE A 60 11.50 -26.94 -16.92
C PHE A 60 11.34 -25.44 -17.13
N ARG A 61 10.52 -25.02 -18.10
CA ARG A 61 10.20 -23.60 -18.31
C ARG A 61 9.40 -23.05 -17.15
N ARG A 62 8.37 -23.78 -16.71
CA ARG A 62 7.53 -23.39 -15.59
C ARG A 62 8.34 -23.25 -14.30
N TYR A 63 9.19 -24.21 -13.99
CA TYR A 63 10.08 -24.15 -12.81
C TYR A 63 10.91 -22.86 -12.78
N ARG A 64 11.53 -22.50 -13.91
CA ARG A 64 12.30 -21.24 -14.04
C ARG A 64 11.41 -20.01 -13.85
N GLN A 65 10.21 -20.02 -14.40
CA GLN A 65 9.26 -18.92 -14.25
C GLN A 65 8.80 -18.77 -12.79
N LEU A 66 8.40 -19.85 -12.11
CA LEU A 66 8.00 -19.81 -10.69
C LEU A 66 9.12 -19.20 -9.82
N LYS A 67 10.35 -19.66 -10.02
CA LYS A 67 11.53 -19.11 -9.35
C LYS A 67 11.72 -17.62 -9.62
N SER A 68 11.53 -17.20 -10.87
CA SER A 68 11.66 -15.79 -11.25
C SER A 68 10.55 -14.93 -10.64
N MET A 69 9.31 -15.43 -10.60
CA MET A 69 8.18 -14.74 -9.99
C MET A 69 8.43 -14.46 -8.50
N ILE A 70 8.77 -15.50 -7.73
CA ILE A 70 9.09 -15.37 -6.30
C ILE A 70 10.18 -14.32 -6.09
N LYS A 71 11.31 -14.45 -6.79
CA LYS A 71 12.43 -13.51 -6.67
C LYS A 71 11.99 -12.08 -6.97
N ARG A 72 11.24 -11.85 -8.05
CA ARG A 72 10.76 -10.52 -8.41
C ARG A 72 9.88 -9.94 -7.32
N THR A 73 8.88 -10.69 -6.85
CA THR A 73 7.95 -10.23 -5.80
C THR A 73 8.68 -9.86 -4.51
N VAL A 74 9.65 -10.67 -4.10
CA VAL A 74 10.49 -10.40 -2.92
C VAL A 74 11.39 -9.18 -3.13
N THR A 75 12.04 -9.06 -4.29
CA THR A 75 12.84 -7.90 -4.65
C THR A 75 12.01 -6.61 -4.62
N HIS A 76 10.77 -6.67 -5.12
CA HIS A 76 9.84 -5.54 -5.07
C HIS A 76 9.50 -5.12 -3.64
N LEU A 77 9.25 -6.05 -2.72
CA LEU A 77 9.04 -5.74 -1.30
C LEU A 77 10.25 -5.03 -0.69
N ARG A 78 11.45 -5.60 -0.88
CA ARG A 78 12.71 -5.05 -0.33
C ARG A 78 13.00 -3.64 -0.83
N LEU A 79 12.70 -3.37 -2.11
CA LEU A 79 12.98 -2.08 -2.74
C LEU A 79 11.81 -1.10 -2.59
N SER A 80 10.59 -1.55 -2.29
CA SER A 80 9.52 -0.68 -1.82
C SER A 80 9.86 -0.03 -0.47
N ASN A 81 10.68 -0.67 0.36
CA ASN A 81 11.22 -0.08 1.58
C ASN A 81 12.40 0.88 1.34
N GLY A 82 12.90 1.01 0.10
CA GLY A 82 14.12 1.77 -0.22
C GLY A 82 14.04 2.67 -1.47
N GLY A 83 12.88 2.78 -2.11
CA GLY A 83 12.71 3.52 -3.35
C GLY A 83 13.32 2.82 -4.58
N ASP A 84 12.48 2.58 -5.58
CA ASP A 84 12.85 2.68 -7.01
C ASP A 84 13.35 1.45 -7.79
N ALA A 85 12.84 0.25 -7.49
CA ALA A 85 13.08 -0.92 -8.34
C ALA A 85 11.82 -1.72 -8.66
N LEU A 86 10.91 -1.06 -9.37
CA LEU A 86 9.85 -1.76 -10.09
C LEU A 86 10.38 -2.35 -11.43
N SER A 87 9.84 -3.47 -11.93
CA SER A 87 10.12 -3.95 -13.30
C SER A 87 9.57 -2.97 -14.35
N SER A 88 10.09 -2.92 -15.59
CA SER A 88 9.67 -1.91 -16.59
C SER A 88 8.15 -1.83 -16.82
N GLY A 89 7.45 -2.97 -16.82
CA GLY A 89 6.00 -3.03 -16.97
C GLY A 89 5.23 -2.57 -15.72
N LEU A 90 5.68 -2.93 -14.52
CA LEU A 90 5.06 -2.47 -13.27
C LEU A 90 5.42 -1.00 -12.97
N LYS A 91 6.61 -0.54 -13.39
CA LYS A 91 7.02 0.87 -13.45
C LYS A 91 6.07 1.65 -14.34
N GLN A 92 5.73 1.12 -15.51
CA GLN A 92 4.81 1.79 -16.43
C GLN A 92 3.41 1.91 -15.83
N MET A 93 2.85 0.82 -15.29
CA MET A 93 1.57 0.86 -14.57
C MET A 93 1.62 1.88 -13.42
N CYS A 94 2.62 1.82 -12.53
CA CYS A 94 2.72 2.80 -11.44
C CYS A 94 2.92 4.24 -11.93
N ARG A 95 3.70 4.48 -13.01
CA ARG A 95 3.93 5.83 -13.57
C ARG A 95 2.69 6.41 -14.24
N ASP A 96 1.93 5.60 -14.98
CA ASP A 96 0.71 6.02 -15.65
C ASP A 96 -0.38 6.42 -14.63
N PHE A 97 -0.33 5.85 -13.42
CA PHE A 97 -1.20 6.23 -12.31
C PHE A 97 -0.68 7.40 -11.46
N VAL A 98 0.63 7.51 -11.22
CA VAL A 98 1.22 8.68 -10.52
C VAL A 98 1.00 9.97 -11.32
N ARG A 99 0.99 9.90 -12.65
CA ARG A 99 0.60 11.01 -13.53
C ARG A 99 -0.86 11.47 -13.36
N GLN A 100 -1.71 10.71 -12.66
CA GLN A 100 -3.11 11.06 -12.44
C GLN A 100 -3.35 11.96 -11.21
N LYS A 101 -2.32 12.21 -10.40
CA LYS A 101 -2.38 13.16 -9.27
C LYS A 101 -1.24 14.17 -9.34
N ASP A 102 -1.52 15.32 -9.92
CA ASP A 102 -0.83 16.56 -9.56
C ASP A 102 -1.03 16.79 -8.07
N THR A 103 0.04 16.70 -7.29
CA THR A 103 0.03 16.87 -5.82
C THR A 103 -0.51 18.23 -5.39
N SER A 104 -0.40 19.27 -6.23
CA SER A 104 -0.99 20.58 -5.96
C SER A 104 -2.53 20.59 -6.10
N ALA A 105 -3.08 19.82 -7.04
CA ALA A 105 -4.53 19.72 -7.22
C ALA A 105 -5.19 18.80 -6.17
N ALA A 106 -4.46 17.80 -5.67
CA ALA A 106 -4.96 16.93 -4.60
C ALA A 106 -5.03 17.66 -3.25
N ALA A 107 -4.00 18.43 -2.90
CA ALA A 107 -4.00 19.27 -1.70
C ALA A 107 -5.11 20.33 -1.73
N GLN A 108 -5.29 21.01 -2.87
CA GLN A 108 -6.37 21.97 -3.05
C GLN A 108 -7.77 21.34 -2.93
N ARG A 109 -7.96 20.11 -3.43
CA ARG A 109 -9.25 19.39 -3.28
C ARG A 109 -9.54 19.00 -1.85
N ILE A 110 -8.52 18.61 -1.07
CA ILE A 110 -8.69 18.33 0.36
C ILE A 110 -9.07 19.63 1.06
N GLU A 111 -8.31 20.70 0.83
CA GLU A 111 -8.59 22.01 1.44
C GLU A 111 -10.01 22.51 1.12
N GLU A 112 -10.44 22.44 -0.14
CA GLU A 112 -11.82 22.79 -0.56
C GLU A 112 -12.88 21.92 0.11
N ARG A 113 -12.62 20.62 0.29
CA ARG A 113 -13.59 19.65 0.83
C ARG A 113 -13.86 19.84 2.32
N TYR A 114 -12.88 20.39 3.05
CA TYR A 114 -12.96 20.57 4.50
C TYR A 114 -13.04 22.05 4.92
N LYS A 115 -13.05 22.99 3.96
CA LYS A 115 -13.05 24.45 4.22
C LYS A 115 -14.24 24.93 5.04
N ASP A 116 -15.44 24.42 4.74
CA ASP A 116 -16.70 24.90 5.30
C ASP A 116 -17.22 24.05 6.49
N LEU A 117 -16.46 23.03 6.91
CA LEU A 117 -16.85 22.19 8.04
C LEU A 117 -16.56 22.89 9.38
N SER A 118 -17.43 22.63 10.36
CA SER A 118 -17.21 23.00 11.75
C SER A 118 -16.12 22.12 12.38
N ASP A 119 -15.51 22.60 13.45
CA ASP A 119 -14.43 21.89 14.13
C ASP A 119 -14.92 20.53 14.69
N ASP A 120 -16.15 20.47 15.21
CA ASP A 120 -16.76 19.20 15.67
C ASP A 120 -16.90 18.18 14.53
N ALA A 121 -17.30 18.65 13.33
CA ALA A 121 -17.41 17.79 12.16
C ALA A 121 -16.03 17.35 11.63
N LEU A 122 -15.01 18.21 11.75
CA LEU A 122 -13.62 17.84 11.41
C LEU A 122 -13.05 16.79 12.37
N LEU A 123 -13.37 16.88 13.66
CA LEU A 123 -12.96 15.86 14.64
C LEU A 123 -13.59 14.50 14.34
N GLU A 124 -14.89 14.47 14.00
CA GLU A 124 -15.57 13.24 13.58
C GLU A 124 -14.93 12.64 12.31
N GLN A 125 -14.65 13.49 11.32
CA GLN A 125 -13.94 13.06 10.10
C GLN A 125 -12.52 12.56 10.37
N ASN A 126 -11.80 13.16 11.31
CA ASN A 126 -10.45 12.71 11.70
C ASN A 126 -10.50 11.29 12.26
N VAL A 127 -11.50 10.96 13.08
CA VAL A 127 -11.68 9.60 13.60
C VAL A 127 -11.92 8.61 12.45
N GLU A 128 -12.82 8.93 11.52
CA GLU A 128 -13.08 8.07 10.35
C GLU A 128 -11.82 7.85 9.49
N ILE A 129 -11.04 8.91 9.26
CA ILE A 129 -9.79 8.82 8.48
C ILE A 129 -8.76 7.96 9.21
N GLN A 130 -8.63 8.10 10.53
CA GLN A 130 -7.74 7.27 11.34
C GLN A 130 -8.11 5.79 11.30
N GLU A 131 -9.40 5.46 11.33
CA GLU A 131 -9.88 4.08 11.17
C GLU A 131 -9.52 3.52 9.78
N GLN A 132 -9.73 4.31 8.72
CA GLN A 132 -9.36 3.91 7.35
C GLN A 132 -7.85 3.72 7.18
N ILE A 133 -7.04 4.60 7.78
CA ILE A 133 -5.57 4.45 7.80
C ILE A 133 -5.23 3.12 8.47
N THR A 134 -5.80 2.84 9.62
CA THR A 134 -5.50 1.63 10.42
C THR A 134 -5.86 0.36 9.65
N ASP A 135 -7.05 0.30 9.05
CA ASP A 135 -7.48 -0.85 8.25
C ASP A 135 -6.59 -1.04 7.00
N THR A 136 -6.25 0.04 6.31
CA THR A 136 -5.40 -0.01 5.11
C THR A 136 -3.97 -0.42 5.45
N LYS A 137 -3.41 0.08 6.56
CA LYS A 137 -2.09 -0.37 7.08
C LYS A 137 -2.11 -1.85 7.39
N ARG A 138 -3.11 -2.33 8.13
CA ARG A 138 -3.27 -3.75 8.46
C ARG A 138 -3.29 -4.63 7.22
N LYS A 139 -4.07 -4.27 6.20
CA LYS A 139 -4.12 -5.01 4.93
C LYS A 139 -2.77 -5.03 4.22
N THR A 140 -2.06 -3.90 4.24
CA THR A 140 -0.72 -3.78 3.65
C THR A 140 0.28 -4.68 4.36
N ASP A 141 0.28 -4.68 5.69
CA ASP A 141 1.20 -5.48 6.49
C ASP A 141 0.98 -6.98 6.27
N ILE A 142 -0.29 -7.43 6.19
CA ILE A 142 -0.61 -8.82 5.83
C ILE A 142 0.05 -9.23 4.50
N ILE A 143 -0.01 -8.38 3.46
CA ILE A 143 0.62 -8.70 2.17
C ILE A 143 2.15 -8.73 2.30
N LYS A 144 2.74 -7.81 3.05
CA LYS A 144 4.19 -7.78 3.28
C LYS A 144 4.65 -9.04 4.00
N ASP A 145 3.93 -9.46 5.04
CA ASP A 145 4.22 -10.66 5.82
C ASP A 145 4.14 -11.92 4.96
N LEU A 146 3.12 -12.05 4.11
CA LEU A 146 3.00 -13.17 3.17
C LEU A 146 4.15 -13.23 2.17
N ILE A 147 4.58 -12.07 1.65
CA ILE A 147 5.72 -12.01 0.72
C ILE A 147 7.03 -12.34 1.45
N HIS A 148 7.19 -11.90 2.70
CA HIS A 148 8.34 -12.21 3.53
C HIS A 148 8.39 -13.72 3.87
N GLU A 149 7.27 -14.31 4.23
CA GLU A 149 7.18 -15.75 4.49
C GLU A 149 7.50 -16.55 3.22
N MET A 150 6.99 -16.13 2.05
CA MET A 150 7.36 -16.71 0.76
C MET A 150 8.87 -16.64 0.50
N GLU A 151 9.55 -15.56 0.90
CA GLU A 151 11.00 -15.43 0.81
C GLU A 151 11.73 -16.45 1.68
N VAL A 152 11.36 -16.54 2.97
CA VAL A 152 11.95 -17.46 3.93
C VAL A 152 11.79 -18.90 3.43
N GLN A 153 10.58 -19.29 3.07
CA GLN A 153 10.30 -20.63 2.54
C GLN A 153 11.05 -20.90 1.24
N TYR A 154 11.19 -19.92 0.35
CA TYR A 154 11.94 -20.08 -0.89
C TYR A 154 13.43 -20.31 -0.64
N GLU A 155 14.02 -19.62 0.33
CA GLU A 155 15.41 -19.84 0.75
C GLU A 155 15.60 -21.23 1.35
N GLU A 156 14.71 -21.63 2.26
CA GLU A 156 14.70 -23.00 2.81
C GLU A 156 14.54 -24.07 1.73
N SER A 157 13.73 -23.80 0.70
CA SER A 157 13.44 -24.76 -0.36
C SER A 157 14.68 -25.20 -1.15
N LYS A 158 15.78 -24.43 -1.08
CA LYS A 158 17.04 -24.72 -1.78
C LYS A 158 17.71 -26.01 -1.32
N ARG A 159 17.38 -26.52 -0.13
CA ARG A 159 17.89 -27.80 0.39
C ARG A 159 17.28 -29.03 -0.28
N TYR A 160 16.16 -28.86 -0.98
CA TYR A 160 15.44 -29.97 -1.62
C TYR A 160 15.78 -30.11 -3.11
N ILE A 161 15.57 -31.33 -3.62
CA ILE A 161 15.68 -31.63 -5.05
C ILE A 161 14.64 -30.85 -5.88
N ALA A 162 14.93 -30.67 -7.17
CA ALA A 162 14.16 -29.79 -8.06
C ALA A 162 12.64 -30.07 -8.10
N ILE A 163 12.23 -31.34 -8.09
CA ILE A 163 10.81 -31.73 -8.14
C ILE A 163 10.08 -31.34 -6.85
N GLN A 164 10.70 -31.56 -5.69
CA GLN A 164 10.12 -31.16 -4.39
C GLN A 164 10.05 -29.64 -4.30
N ARG A 165 11.15 -28.97 -4.66
CA ARG A 165 11.24 -27.51 -4.69
C ARG A 165 10.20 -26.88 -5.61
N TYR A 166 9.94 -27.47 -6.78
CA TYR A 166 8.86 -27.04 -7.69
C TYR A 166 7.49 -27.04 -7.00
N ARG A 167 7.16 -28.10 -6.25
CA ARG A 167 5.89 -28.21 -5.51
C ARG A 167 5.81 -27.14 -4.42
N LEU A 168 6.89 -26.93 -3.67
CA LEU A 168 6.96 -25.90 -2.62
C LEU A 168 6.76 -24.49 -3.20
N MET A 169 7.47 -24.14 -4.28
CA MET A 169 7.30 -22.83 -4.94
C MET A 169 5.87 -22.58 -5.43
N LYS A 170 5.18 -23.62 -5.93
CA LYS A 170 3.76 -23.51 -6.27
C LYS A 170 2.89 -23.24 -5.05
N GLY A 171 3.21 -23.86 -3.91
CA GLY A 171 2.52 -23.65 -2.64
C GLY A 171 2.64 -22.21 -2.17
N MET A 172 3.88 -21.71 -2.08
CA MET A 172 4.18 -20.33 -1.67
C MET A 172 3.43 -19.30 -2.52
N ILE A 173 3.49 -19.43 -3.85
CA ILE A 173 2.79 -18.50 -4.75
C ILE A 173 1.27 -18.58 -4.53
N LYS A 174 0.72 -19.80 -4.38
CA LYS A 174 -0.71 -19.99 -4.11
C LYS A 174 -1.16 -19.36 -2.79
N GLU A 175 -0.33 -19.41 -1.76
CA GLU A 175 -0.62 -18.82 -0.46
C GLU A 175 -0.71 -17.30 -0.55
N VAL A 176 0.24 -16.66 -1.23
CA VAL A 176 0.20 -15.20 -1.48
C VAL A 176 -1.03 -14.79 -2.29
N ILE A 177 -1.34 -15.48 -3.39
CA ILE A 177 -2.46 -15.08 -4.29
C ILE A 177 -3.85 -15.38 -3.74
N ASN A 178 -4.00 -16.40 -2.88
CA ASN A 178 -5.30 -16.82 -2.34
C ASN A 178 -5.57 -16.25 -0.94
N SER A 179 -4.71 -15.34 -0.47
CA SER A 179 -4.95 -14.65 0.80
C SER A 179 -6.30 -13.96 0.76
N ARG A 180 -7.15 -14.24 1.75
CA ARG A 180 -8.53 -13.72 1.86
C ARG A 180 -8.61 -12.19 2.06
N PHE A 181 -7.47 -11.52 2.14
CA PHE A 181 -7.34 -10.09 2.42
C PHE A 181 -6.96 -9.25 1.19
N LEU A 182 -6.90 -9.88 0.00
CA LEU A 182 -6.77 -9.23 -1.32
C LEU A 182 -8.13 -9.10 -2.02
#